data_AF-A0A970DXF8-F1
#
_entry.id   AF-A0A970DXF8-F1
#
_cell.length_a   1.000
_cell.length_b   1.000
_cell.length_c   1.000
_cell.angle_alpha   90.00
_cell.angle_beta   90.00
_cell.angle_gamma   90.00
#
_symmetry.space_group_name_H-M   'P 1'
#
loop_
_entity.id
_entity.type
_entity.pdbx_description
1 polymer ?
#
loop_
_entity_poly.entity_id
_entity_poly.type
_entity_poly.pdbx_seq_one_letter_code
_entity_poly.pdbx_strand_id
1 'polypeptide(L)' 'MNGANDSYSGPARTRGYGTEGVKRALEMLSAERKYNEILIWVHQLNVVARKIYEKVGFVVTGTAEWDGSSRNMKMKI' A
#
# COMPACT_ATOMS: atom_id res chain seq x y z
N MET A 1 -32.94 1.61 6.42
CA MET A 1 -32.27 2.89 6.77
C MET A 1 -30.78 2.60 6.82
N ASN A 2 -30.07 2.58 5.68
CA ASN A 2 -29.20 3.66 5.16
C ASN A 2 -28.44 4.47 6.22
N GLY A 3 -27.10 4.43 6.17
CA GLY A 3 -26.30 5.55 6.69
C GLY A 3 -24.92 5.28 7.29
N ALA A 4 -24.20 4.21 6.97
CA ALA A 4 -22.78 4.09 7.32
C ALA A 4 -21.89 4.47 6.11
N ASN A 5 -22.07 5.69 5.61
CA ASN A 5 -21.29 6.26 4.51
C ASN A 5 -20.86 7.66 4.92
N ASP A 6 -19.82 7.76 5.75
CA ASP A 6 -19.05 9.00 5.89
C ASP A 6 -17.56 8.67 6.02
N SER A 7 -16.98 8.31 4.89
CA SER A 7 -15.93 9.11 4.26
C SER A 7 -14.83 9.65 5.19
N TYR A 8 -13.86 8.81 5.57
CA TYR A 8 -12.48 9.28 5.81
C TYR A 8 -11.87 9.76 4.48
N SER A 9 -12.38 10.85 3.93
CA SER A 9 -11.87 11.55 2.75
C SER A 9 -11.62 13.00 3.10
N GLY A 10 -10.72 13.23 4.05
CA GLY A 10 -10.12 14.54 4.26
C GLY A 10 -9.20 14.96 3.10
N PRO A 11 -8.78 16.23 3.04
CA PRO A 11 -7.92 16.80 1.99
C PRO A 11 -6.53 16.14 1.86
N ALA A 12 -6.19 15.21 2.75
CA ALA A 12 -4.95 14.45 2.70
C ALA A 12 -4.87 13.46 1.53
N ARG A 13 -6.01 12.90 1.07
CA ARG A 13 -6.01 11.88 -0.01
C ARG A 13 -5.61 12.44 -1.39
N THR A 14 -5.74 13.75 -1.61
CA THR A 14 -5.48 14.40 -2.91
C THR A 14 -4.14 15.12 -2.99
N ARG A 15 -3.39 15.22 -1.88
CA ARG A 15 -2.12 15.97 -1.80
C ARG A 15 -0.86 15.12 -1.91
N GLY A 16 -0.99 13.82 -2.21
CA GLY A 16 0.15 12.93 -2.41
C GLY A 16 0.86 12.46 -1.12
N TYR A 17 0.38 12.86 0.07
CA TYR A 17 0.98 12.47 1.35
C TYR A 17 1.08 10.96 1.56
N GLY A 18 0.15 10.18 1.00
CA GLY A 18 0.24 8.71 1.04
C GLY A 18 1.48 8.19 0.33
N THR A 19 1.83 8.75 -0.83
CA THR A 19 3.04 8.37 -1.57
C THR A 19 4.30 8.78 -0.82
N GLU A 20 4.35 10.01 -0.32
CA GLU A 20 5.54 10.51 0.41
C GLU A 20 5.74 9.79 1.74
N GLY A 21 4.67 9.46 2.47
CA GLY A 21 4.74 8.66 3.68
C GLY A 21 5.31 7.26 3.42
N VAL A 22 4.88 6.61 2.34
CA VAL A 22 5.43 5.29 1.97
C VAL A 22 6.90 5.43 1.57
N LYS A 23 7.28 6.39 0.72
CA LYS A 23 8.68 6.61 0.36
C LYS A 23 9.57 6.81 1.59
N ARG A 24 9.13 7.62 2.55
CA ARG A 24 9.90 7.87 3.77
C ARG A 24 10.08 6.61 4.61
N ALA A 25 9.04 5.79 4.73
CA ALA A 25 9.13 4.51 5.40
C ALA A 25 10.13 3.56 4.70
N LEU A 26 10.12 3.54 3.37
CA LEU A 26 11.06 2.73 2.57
C LEU A 26 12.51 3.19 2.76
N GLU A 27 12.77 4.50 2.73
CA GLU A 27 14.11 5.06 3.00
C GLU A 27 14.64 4.63 4.37
N MET A 28 13.79 4.65 5.40
CA MET A 28 14.16 4.23 6.75
C MET A 28 14.50 2.73 6.80
N LEU A 29 13.68 1.89 6.17
CA LEU A 29 13.91 0.44 6.14
C LEU A 29 15.16 0.06 5.34
N SER A 30 15.38 0.69 4.18
CA SER A 30 16.58 0.48 3.37
C SER A 30 17.86 0.93 4.08
N ALA A 31 17.79 2.01 4.87
CA ALA A 31 18.94 2.51 5.64
C ALA A 31 19.43 1.49 6.69
N GLU A 32 18.54 0.64 7.21
CA GLU A 32 18.92 -0.40 8.17
C GLU A 32 19.79 -1.51 7.55
N ARG A 33 19.71 -1.74 6.23
CA ARG A 33 20.43 -2.82 5.51
C ARG A 33 20.24 -4.23 6.10
N LYS A 34 19.14 -4.44 6.83
CA LYS A 34 18.80 -5.73 7.46
C LYS A 34 17.84 -6.57 6.62
N TYR A 35 17.13 -5.92 5.71
CA TYR A 35 16.05 -6.50 4.93
C TYR A 35 16.43 -6.45 3.45
N ASN A 36 16.00 -7.45 2.70
CA ASN A 36 16.20 -7.59 1.26
C ASN A 36 14.89 -7.47 0.47
N GLU A 37 13.75 -7.59 1.15
CA GLU A 37 12.42 -7.54 0.54
C GLU A 37 11.39 -7.06 1.57
N ILE A 38 10.37 -6.35 1.07
CA ILE A 38 9.18 -5.95 1.83
C ILE A 38 7.95 -6.60 1.19
N LEU A 39 7.08 -7.17 2.01
CA LEU A 39 5.81 -7.79 1.62
C LEU A 39 4.65 -6.99 2.21
N ILE A 40 3.62 -6.75 1.40
CA ILE A 40 2.37 -6.10 1.83
C ILE A 40 1.15 -6.81 1.24
N TRP A 41 0.01 -6.64 1.91
CA TRP A 41 -1.31 -7.05 1.42
C TRP A 41 -2.18 -5.84 1.19
N VAL A 42 -2.82 -5.79 0.02
CA VAL A 42 -3.74 -4.72 -0.34
C VAL A 42 -5.05 -5.31 -0.79
N HIS A 43 -6.13 -4.98 -0.09
CA HIS A 43 -7.47 -5.39 -0.50
C HIS A 43 -7.73 -4.99 -1.96
N GLN A 44 -8.28 -5.90 -2.78
CA GLN A 44 -8.40 -5.73 -4.23
C GLN A 44 -9.22 -4.50 -4.65
N LEU A 45 -10.17 -4.09 -3.81
CA LEU A 45 -11.00 -2.91 -4.04
C LEU A 45 -10.27 -1.59 -3.69
N ASN A 46 -9.14 -1.64 -2.98
CA ASN A 46 -8.36 -0.47 -2.62
C ASN A 46 -7.38 -0.09 -3.76
N VAL A 47 -7.96 0.26 -4.90
CA VAL A 47 -7.22 0.62 -6.12
C VAL A 47 -6.27 1.80 -5.89
N VAL A 48 -6.65 2.73 -5.01
CA VAL A 48 -5.81 3.91 -4.67
C VAL A 48 -4.53 3.48 -3.97
N ALA A 49 -4.62 2.65 -2.92
CA ALA A 49 -3.45 2.16 -2.22
C ALA A 49 -2.57 1.31 -3.15
N ARG A 50 -3.16 0.41 -3.94
CA ARG A 50 -2.43 -0.40 -4.92
C ARG A 50 -1.60 0.48 -5.85
N LYS A 51 -2.20 1.52 -6.43
CA LYS A 51 -1.50 2.48 -7.32
C LYS A 51 -0.38 3.23 -6.61
N ILE A 52 -0.52 3.56 -5.32
CA ILE A 52 0.55 4.20 -4.54
C ILE A 52 1.72 3.23 -4.38
N TYR A 53 1.46 1.99 -3.99
CA TYR A 53 2.51 0.97 -3.82
C TYR A 53 3.20 0.63 -5.15
N GLU A 54 2.45 0.49 -6.25
CA GLU A 54 3.00 0.30 -7.59
C GLU A 54 3.94 1.46 -7.99
N LYS A 55 3.55 2.71 -7.70
CA LYS A 55 4.37 3.90 -8.01
C LYS A 55 5.70 3.94 -7.27
N VAL A 56 5.81 3.32 -6.10
CA VAL A 56 7.04 3.33 -5.30
C VAL A 56 7.87 2.05 -5.47
N GLY A 57 7.45 1.13 -6.35
CA GLY A 57 8.24 -0.03 -6.76
C GLY A 57 7.71 -1.40 -6.34
N PHE A 58 6.56 -1.48 -5.65
CA PHE A 58 5.94 -2.77 -5.36
C PHE A 58 5.33 -3.41 -6.60
N VAL A 59 5.47 -4.72 -6.73
CA VAL A 59 4.86 -5.52 -7.80
C VAL A 59 3.86 -6.51 -7.22
N VAL A 60 2.72 -6.69 -7.89
CA VAL A 60 1.73 -7.71 -7.52
C VAL A 60 2.29 -9.10 -7.81
N THR A 61 2.21 -10.01 -6.84
CA THR A 61 2.72 -11.38 -6.94
C THR A 61 1.65 -12.44 -6.90
N GLY A 62 0.44 -12.09 -6.47
CA GLY A 62 -0.67 -13.03 -6.40
C GLY A 62 -1.84 -12.49 -5.60
N THR A 63 -2.75 -13.38 -5.27
CA THR A 63 -3.86 -13.13 -4.34
C THR A 63 -3.51 -13.77 -2.99
N ALA A 64 -3.84 -13.10 -1.90
CA ALA A 64 -3.68 -13.64 -0.57
C ALA A 64 -4.63 -14.83 -0.39
N GLU A 65 -4.10 -15.99 -0.01
CA GLU A 65 -4.87 -17.23 0.11
C GLU A 65 -5.84 -17.19 1.30
N TRP A 66 -5.51 -16.42 2.34
CA TRP A 66 -6.26 -16.39 3.59
C TRP A 66 -7.58 -15.61 3.51
N ASP A 67 -7.69 -14.61 2.63
CA ASP A 67 -8.92 -13.83 2.44
C ASP A 67 -9.49 -13.87 1.01
N GLY A 68 -8.75 -14.43 0.04
CA GLY A 68 -9.13 -14.48 -1.37
C GLY A 68 -9.40 -13.12 -2.03
N SER A 69 -9.19 -12.02 -1.32
CA SER A 69 -9.67 -10.68 -1.66
C SER A 69 -8.59 -9.62 -1.55
N SER A 70 -7.43 -9.93 -0.97
CA SER A 70 -6.24 -9.10 -1.00
C SER A 70 -5.25 -9.54 -2.07
N ARG A 71 -4.47 -8.59 -2.58
CA ARG A 71 -3.33 -8.84 -3.46
C ARG A 71 -2.04 -8.83 -2.63
N ASN A 72 -1.23 -9.85 -2.83
CA ASN A 72 0.15 -9.87 -2.35
C ASN A 72 0.97 -8.93 -3.23
N MET A 73 1.75 -8.05 -2.61
CA MET A 73 2.72 -7.23 -3.33
C MET A 73 4.08 -7.29 -2.65
N LYS A 74 5.14 -7.23 -3.45
CA LYS A 74 6.54 -7.28 -2.97
C LYS A 74 7.40 -6.20 -3.58
N MET A 75 8.44 -5.80 -2.87
CA MET A 75 9.49 -4.91 -3.38
C MET A 75 10.85 -5.30 -2.79
N LYS A 76 11.88 -5.33 -3.62
CA LYS A 76 13.27 -5.52 -3.16
C LYS A 76 13.84 -4.18 -2.68
N ILE A 77 14.58 -4.20 -1.57
CA ILE A 77 15.21 -3.02 -0.96
C ILE A 77 16.69 -3.24 -0.63
#